data_AF-A0A369TIK4-F1
#
_entry.id   AF-A0A369TIK4-F1
#
_cell.length_a   1.000
_cell.length_b   1.000
_cell.length_c   1.000
_cell.angle_alpha   90.00
_cell.angle_beta   90.00
_cell.angle_gamma   90.00
#
_symmetry.space_group_name_H-M   'P 1'
#
loop_
_entity.id
_entity.type
_entity.pdbx_description
1 polymer ?
#
loop_
_entity_poly.entity_id
_entity_poly.type
_entity_poly.pdbx_seq_one_letter_code
_entity_poly.pdbx_strand_id
1 'polypeptide(L)'
;MTDIAALAATLAAHPHVKGKRDIDTVCAALGLGQDSPGRPGDDAAALRDGDGWQLMATEGFMNDFVADAPWFAGWCAVMVNLSDIAAMGGRATALTNALWAPDADIAAEILRGMRAASAAYGVPIVGGHSNLRTDRPQLAASIWGRARALITSFDAIPGDVLIAAVDMRGHYPGDSDNFPAFLGAPPERLRGDLALLPELAEAGLVRAGKDISQGGIAGTALMLAECSGVGIEIDTDAIPVPEGTALSRWMVTFPSFGFLLAAKPGDVPAIQARFAARDLSAAPIGRITRGSAVMLCGSGARATLWDHAAQPYLGLAPAPEPAHA
;
A
#
# COMPACT_ATOMS: atom_id res chain seq x y z
N MET A 1 24.87 8.25 13.20
CA MET A 1 24.96 7.01 12.40
C MET A 1 23.84 6.11 12.84
N THR A 2 23.09 5.53 11.91
CA THR A 2 21.98 4.62 12.21
C THR A 2 22.52 3.25 12.57
N ASP A 3 22.15 2.72 13.75
CA ASP A 3 22.42 1.33 14.08
C ASP A 3 21.44 0.44 13.30
N ILE A 4 21.94 -0.17 12.22
CA ILE A 4 21.14 -0.97 11.29
C ILE A 4 20.55 -2.22 11.97
N ALA A 5 21.28 -2.84 12.91
CA ALA A 5 20.80 -4.02 13.62
C ALA A 5 19.68 -3.65 14.58
N ALA A 6 19.84 -2.57 15.34
CA ALA A 6 18.79 -2.07 16.24
C ALA A 6 17.55 -1.60 15.46
N LEU A 7 17.73 -0.94 14.31
CA LEU A 7 16.63 -0.53 13.44
C LEU A 7 15.85 -1.73 12.91
N ALA A 8 16.54 -2.74 12.35
CA ALA A 8 15.90 -3.95 11.84
C ALA A 8 15.09 -4.67 12.94
N ALA A 9 15.67 -4.83 14.13
CA ALA A 9 14.98 -5.44 15.26
C ALA A 9 13.74 -4.64 15.70
N THR A 10 13.84 -3.31 15.72
CA THR A 10 12.72 -2.41 16.06
C THR A 10 11.58 -2.54 15.06
N LEU A 11 11.90 -2.51 13.76
CA LEU A 11 10.91 -2.59 12.69
C LEU A 11 10.23 -3.97 12.65
N ALA A 12 11.00 -5.07 12.77
CA ALA A 12 10.45 -6.42 12.84
C ALA A 12 9.54 -6.62 14.06
N ALA A 13 9.80 -5.90 15.15
CA ALA A 13 8.99 -5.95 16.36
C ALA A 13 7.72 -5.07 16.30
N HIS A 14 7.63 -4.13 15.35
CA HIS A 14 6.62 -3.08 15.32
C HIS A 14 5.20 -3.64 15.09
N PRO A 15 4.18 -3.19 15.85
CA PRO A 15 2.80 -3.68 15.72
C PRO A 15 2.23 -3.53 14.30
N HIS A 16 2.44 -2.39 13.64
CA HIS A 16 1.92 -2.19 12.28
C HIS A 16 2.57 -3.11 11.24
N VAL A 17 3.81 -3.54 11.45
CA VAL A 17 4.47 -4.52 10.60
C VAL A 17 3.88 -5.90 10.90
N LYS A 18 3.82 -6.32 12.17
CA LYS A 18 3.26 -7.62 12.53
C LYS A 18 1.77 -7.81 12.17
N GLY A 19 0.99 -6.73 12.17
CA GLY A 19 -0.47 -6.79 11.92
C GLY A 19 -0.85 -7.35 10.55
N LYS A 20 0.05 -7.34 9.56
CA LYS A 20 -0.22 -7.94 8.23
C LYS A 20 -0.30 -9.46 8.26
N ARG A 21 0.12 -10.12 9.34
CA ARG A 21 0.06 -11.58 9.50
C ARG A 21 -1.36 -12.11 9.71
N ASP A 22 -2.32 -11.26 10.04
CA ASP A 22 -3.73 -11.67 10.16
C ASP A 22 -4.31 -12.11 8.80
N ILE A 23 -3.70 -11.66 7.69
CA ILE A 23 -4.05 -12.07 6.31
C ILE A 23 -3.90 -13.59 6.14
N ASP A 24 -2.84 -14.19 6.69
CA ASP A 24 -2.59 -15.64 6.65
C ASP A 24 -3.76 -16.42 7.24
N THR A 25 -4.22 -16.00 8.42
CA THR A 25 -5.31 -16.68 9.13
C THR A 25 -6.61 -16.66 8.33
N VAL A 26 -6.95 -15.50 7.73
CA VAL A 26 -8.18 -15.36 6.93
C VAL A 26 -8.07 -16.13 5.61
N CYS A 27 -6.93 -16.05 4.93
CA CYS A 27 -6.71 -16.74 3.65
C CYS A 27 -6.72 -18.26 3.83
N ALA A 28 -6.04 -18.78 4.85
CA ALA A 28 -6.06 -20.20 5.18
C ALA A 28 -7.47 -20.71 5.48
N ALA A 29 -8.28 -19.95 6.23
CA ALA A 29 -9.66 -20.31 6.53
C ALA A 29 -10.57 -20.38 5.28
N LEU A 30 -10.24 -19.60 4.24
CA LEU A 30 -10.96 -19.58 2.96
C LEU A 30 -10.34 -20.49 1.89
N GLY A 31 -9.20 -21.13 2.17
CA GLY A 31 -8.45 -21.92 1.18
C GLY A 31 -7.86 -21.06 0.05
N LEU A 32 -7.50 -19.80 0.36
CA LEU A 32 -6.90 -18.87 -0.58
C LEU A 32 -5.37 -18.93 -0.51
N GLY A 33 -4.74 -18.89 -1.68
CA GLY A 33 -3.29 -18.73 -1.85
C GLY A 33 -2.99 -17.85 -3.06
N GLN A 34 -1.71 -17.66 -3.39
CA GLN A 34 -1.30 -16.76 -4.48
C GLN A 34 -1.90 -17.12 -5.87
N ASP A 35 -2.20 -18.40 -6.09
CA ASP A 35 -2.75 -18.91 -7.36
C ASP A 35 -4.29 -18.88 -7.39
N SER A 36 -4.94 -18.46 -6.31
CA SER A 36 -6.39 -18.29 -6.28
C SER A 36 -6.85 -17.17 -7.23
N PRO A 37 -8.09 -17.24 -7.74
CA PRO A 37 -8.66 -16.15 -8.53
C PRO A 37 -8.54 -14.81 -7.81
N GLY A 38 -8.10 -13.78 -8.53
CA GLY A 38 -7.87 -12.45 -7.96
C GLY A 38 -6.47 -12.23 -7.40
N ARG A 39 -5.60 -13.25 -7.32
CA ARG A 39 -4.22 -13.17 -6.79
C ARG A 39 -4.13 -12.55 -5.38
N PRO A 40 -4.72 -13.17 -4.34
CA PRO A 40 -4.54 -12.72 -2.95
C PRO A 40 -3.06 -12.43 -2.65
N GLY A 41 -2.77 -11.23 -2.16
CA GLY A 41 -1.40 -10.68 -1.99
C GLY A 41 -1.16 -9.38 -2.77
N ASP A 42 -1.88 -9.21 -3.89
CA ASP A 42 -2.04 -7.91 -4.57
C ASP A 42 -2.91 -6.94 -3.77
N ASP A 43 -2.78 -5.64 -4.03
CA ASP A 43 -3.58 -4.60 -3.33
C ASP A 43 -5.05 -4.62 -3.74
N ALA A 44 -5.36 -5.11 -4.95
CA ALA A 44 -6.72 -5.37 -5.39
C ALA A 44 -6.82 -6.72 -6.09
N ALA A 45 -7.95 -7.40 -5.90
CA ALA A 45 -8.26 -8.61 -6.64
C ALA A 45 -8.33 -8.29 -8.14
N ALA A 46 -7.50 -8.96 -8.94
CA ALA A 46 -7.44 -8.78 -10.39
C ALA A 46 -8.10 -9.95 -11.13
N LEU A 47 -9.22 -9.66 -11.80
CA LEU A 47 -9.96 -10.63 -12.62
C LEU A 47 -9.86 -10.25 -14.10
N ARG A 48 -9.55 -11.22 -14.96
CA ARG A 48 -9.52 -11.03 -16.41
C ARG A 48 -10.88 -10.53 -16.90
N ASP A 49 -10.89 -9.45 -17.69
CA ASP A 49 -12.08 -8.88 -18.33
C ASP A 49 -11.72 -8.39 -19.74
N GLY A 50 -12.01 -9.22 -20.75
CA GLY A 50 -11.59 -9.00 -22.13
C GLY A 50 -10.06 -8.86 -22.26
N ASP A 51 -9.61 -7.78 -22.91
CA ASP A 51 -8.18 -7.46 -23.09
C ASP A 51 -7.54 -6.78 -21.86
N GLY A 52 -8.29 -6.62 -20.78
CA GLY A 52 -7.83 -5.97 -19.56
C GLY A 52 -8.23 -6.72 -18.30
N TRP A 53 -8.43 -5.94 -17.23
CA TRP A 53 -8.70 -6.45 -15.90
C TRP A 53 -9.77 -5.63 -15.21
N GLN A 54 -10.69 -6.34 -14.56
CA GLN A 54 -11.54 -5.79 -13.51
C GLN A 54 -10.79 -5.90 -12.19
N LEU A 55 -10.72 -4.78 -11.47
CA LEU A 55 -10.07 -4.69 -10.16
C LEU A 55 -11.13 -4.48 -9.08
N MET A 56 -10.92 -5.11 -7.91
CA MET A 56 -11.76 -4.95 -6.72
C MET A 56 -10.92 -4.93 -5.46
N ALA A 57 -11.07 -3.91 -4.62
CA ALA A 57 -10.44 -3.85 -3.29
C ALA A 57 -11.49 -3.56 -2.22
N THR A 58 -11.18 -3.87 -0.97
CA THR A 58 -12.04 -3.57 0.19
C THR A 58 -11.20 -3.32 1.41
N GLU A 59 -11.49 -2.21 2.08
CA GLU A 59 -10.77 -1.74 3.26
C GLU A 59 -11.73 -1.58 4.43
N GLY A 60 -11.31 -2.12 5.57
CA GLY A 60 -11.99 -1.98 6.86
C GLY A 60 -11.20 -1.04 7.78
N PHE A 61 -11.91 -0.24 8.55
CA PHE A 61 -11.29 0.77 9.41
C PHE A 61 -11.36 0.38 10.88
N MET A 62 -10.27 0.64 11.60
CA MET A 62 -10.23 0.46 13.05
C MET A 62 -11.28 1.32 13.72
N ASN A 63 -12.15 0.70 14.51
CA ASN A 63 -13.30 1.39 15.11
C ASN A 63 -12.90 2.63 15.93
N ASP A 64 -11.76 2.56 16.65
CA ASP A 64 -11.28 3.68 17.47
C ASP A 64 -10.84 4.86 16.58
N PHE A 65 -10.20 4.59 15.43
CA PHE A 65 -9.88 5.63 14.45
C PHE A 65 -11.14 6.28 13.86
N VAL A 66 -12.19 5.48 13.58
CA VAL A 66 -13.47 6.02 13.10
C VAL A 66 -14.14 6.87 14.18
N ALA A 67 -14.03 6.50 15.45
CA ALA A 67 -14.59 7.25 16.57
C ALA A 67 -13.82 8.56 16.83
N ASP A 68 -12.49 8.50 16.82
CA ASP A 68 -11.62 9.64 17.17
C ASP A 68 -11.58 10.71 16.07
N ALA A 69 -11.70 10.30 14.80
CA ALA A 69 -11.56 11.19 13.66
C ALA A 69 -12.58 10.87 12.53
N PRO A 70 -13.90 10.97 12.77
CA PRO A 70 -14.94 10.44 11.87
C PRO A 70 -14.88 11.02 10.45
N TRP A 71 -14.73 12.34 10.32
CA TRP A 71 -14.60 12.97 9.00
C TRP A 71 -13.34 12.48 8.26
N PHE A 72 -12.21 12.37 8.96
CA PHE A 72 -10.95 11.92 8.35
C PHE A 72 -11.00 10.43 8.00
N ALA A 73 -11.62 9.59 8.83
CA ALA A 73 -11.88 8.19 8.51
C ALA A 73 -12.76 8.05 7.26
N GLY A 74 -13.81 8.87 7.13
CA GLY A 74 -14.62 8.95 5.92
C GLY A 74 -13.81 9.36 4.67
N TRP A 75 -12.90 10.33 4.79
CA TRP A 75 -12.00 10.68 3.69
C TRP A 75 -11.11 9.51 3.30
N CYS A 76 -10.46 8.88 4.28
CA CYS A 76 -9.57 7.75 4.08
C CYS A 76 -10.29 6.57 3.44
N ALA A 77 -11.54 6.28 3.79
CA ALA A 77 -12.34 5.21 3.18
C ALA A 77 -12.41 5.27 1.65
N VAL A 78 -12.39 6.47 1.07
CA VAL A 78 -12.31 6.65 -0.38
C VAL A 78 -10.85 6.60 -0.85
N MET A 79 -9.97 7.36 -0.20
CA MET A 79 -8.60 7.56 -0.64
C MET A 79 -7.76 6.28 -0.64
N VAL A 80 -7.81 5.47 0.42
CA VAL A 80 -6.96 4.27 0.51
C VAL A 80 -7.37 3.22 -0.52
N ASN A 81 -8.68 3.01 -0.70
CA ASN A 81 -9.22 2.16 -1.77
C ASN A 81 -8.80 2.65 -3.17
N LEU A 82 -8.73 3.98 -3.38
CA LEU A 82 -8.21 4.52 -4.64
C LEU A 82 -6.73 4.20 -4.84
N SER A 83 -5.93 4.26 -3.77
CA SER A 83 -4.52 3.86 -3.81
C SER A 83 -4.37 2.40 -4.19
N ASP A 84 -5.19 1.48 -3.66
CA ASP A 84 -5.14 0.05 -4.03
C ASP A 84 -5.37 -0.17 -5.53
N ILE A 85 -6.38 0.51 -6.09
CA ILE A 85 -6.66 0.44 -7.53
C ILE A 85 -5.53 1.04 -8.35
N ALA A 86 -4.98 2.18 -7.92
CA ALA A 86 -3.89 2.84 -8.63
C ALA A 86 -2.60 2.01 -8.56
N ALA A 87 -2.26 1.44 -7.40
CA ALA A 87 -1.11 0.56 -7.18
C ALA A 87 -1.11 -0.64 -8.12
N MET A 88 -2.29 -1.11 -8.52
CA MET A 88 -2.50 -2.18 -9.50
C MET A 88 -2.43 -1.73 -10.97
N GLY A 89 -2.06 -0.47 -11.25
CA GLY A 89 -2.09 0.11 -12.60
C GLY A 89 -3.51 0.42 -13.10
N GLY A 90 -4.46 0.54 -12.17
CA GLY A 90 -5.88 0.71 -12.46
C GLY A 90 -6.37 2.14 -12.41
N ARG A 91 -7.56 2.34 -12.97
CA ARG A 91 -8.37 3.55 -12.81
C ARG A 91 -9.68 3.17 -12.12
N ALA A 92 -9.97 3.81 -11.00
CA ALA A 92 -11.18 3.57 -10.24
C ALA A 92 -12.43 4.04 -10.99
N THR A 93 -13.55 3.37 -10.75
CA THR A 93 -14.81 3.58 -11.45
C THR A 93 -15.96 3.92 -10.50
N ALA A 94 -16.05 3.22 -9.37
CA ALA A 94 -17.10 3.43 -8.38
C ALA A 94 -16.73 2.80 -7.03
N LEU A 95 -17.34 3.32 -5.95
CA LEU A 95 -17.18 2.82 -4.58
C LEU A 95 -18.55 2.49 -3.96
N THR A 96 -18.60 1.46 -3.12
CA THR A 96 -19.67 1.25 -2.14
C THR A 96 -19.13 1.30 -0.72
N ASN A 97 -19.99 1.52 0.27
CA ASN A 97 -19.58 1.53 1.68
C ASN A 97 -20.48 0.68 2.57
N ALA A 98 -19.97 0.32 3.73
CA ALA A 98 -20.71 -0.33 4.78
C ALA A 98 -20.47 0.48 6.07
N LEU A 99 -21.51 1.16 6.55
CA LEU A 99 -21.44 2.14 7.64
C LEU A 99 -22.35 1.75 8.81
N TRP A 100 -21.75 1.53 9.97
CA TRP A 100 -22.47 1.45 11.24
C TRP A 100 -22.09 2.65 12.09
N ALA A 101 -23.08 3.29 12.70
CA ALA A 101 -22.85 4.44 13.57
C ALA A 101 -23.82 4.41 14.77
N PRO A 102 -23.43 4.98 15.92
CA PRO A 102 -24.31 5.08 17.08
C PRO A 102 -25.55 5.95 16.84
N ASP A 103 -25.39 6.99 16.04
CA ASP A 103 -26.43 7.95 15.71
C ASP A 103 -26.20 8.59 14.32
N ALA A 104 -27.13 9.45 13.92
CA ALA A 104 -27.07 10.13 12.64
C ALA A 104 -26.01 11.23 12.56
N ASP A 105 -25.57 11.80 13.69
CA ASP A 105 -24.61 12.89 13.71
C ASP A 105 -23.20 12.36 13.42
N ILE A 106 -22.78 11.29 14.10
CA ILE A 106 -21.52 10.59 13.81
C ILE A 106 -21.50 10.09 12.36
N ALA A 107 -22.62 9.52 11.90
CA ALA A 107 -22.75 9.09 10.51
C ALA A 107 -22.58 10.25 9.52
N ALA A 108 -23.17 11.41 9.82
CA ALA A 108 -23.06 12.60 8.98
C ALA A 108 -21.62 13.12 8.89
N GLU A 109 -20.85 13.08 9.98
CA GLU A 109 -19.42 13.42 9.99
C GLU A 109 -18.63 12.52 9.03
N ILE A 110 -18.81 11.20 9.13
CA ILE A 110 -18.14 10.21 8.28
C ILE A 110 -18.52 10.40 6.81
N LEU A 111 -19.83 10.47 6.53
CA LEU A 111 -20.35 10.63 5.17
C LEU A 111 -19.92 11.96 4.53
N ARG A 112 -19.73 13.02 5.33
CA ARG A 112 -19.17 14.28 4.84
C ARG A 112 -17.71 14.14 4.43
N GLY A 113 -16.92 13.35 5.16
CA GLY A 113 -15.56 12.98 4.78
C GLY A 113 -15.52 12.22 3.45
N MET A 114 -16.33 11.16 3.34
CA MET A 114 -16.44 10.36 2.13
C MET A 114 -16.88 11.19 0.92
N ARG A 115 -17.88 12.06 1.10
CA ARG A 115 -18.36 12.96 0.04
C ARG A 115 -17.27 13.94 -0.42
N ALA A 116 -16.50 14.49 0.51
CA ALA A 116 -15.42 15.41 0.18
C ALA A 116 -14.31 14.70 -0.62
N ALA A 117 -13.89 13.51 -0.20
CA ALA A 117 -12.90 12.72 -0.92
C ALA A 117 -13.41 12.26 -2.29
N SER A 118 -14.65 11.76 -2.37
CA SER A 118 -15.31 11.38 -3.63
C SER A 118 -15.33 12.54 -4.63
N ALA A 119 -15.67 13.75 -4.19
CA ALA A 119 -15.64 14.94 -5.03
C ALA A 119 -14.20 15.33 -5.44
N ALA A 120 -13.24 15.27 -4.50
CA ALA A 120 -11.84 15.61 -4.77
C ALA A 120 -11.20 14.65 -5.79
N TYR A 121 -11.40 13.34 -5.65
CA TYR A 121 -10.82 12.33 -6.54
C TYR A 121 -11.67 12.05 -7.78
N GLY A 122 -12.92 12.49 -7.82
CA GLY A 122 -13.79 12.31 -8.99
C GLY A 122 -14.29 10.87 -9.16
N VAL A 123 -14.39 10.09 -8.07
CA VAL A 123 -14.94 8.73 -8.06
C VAL A 123 -16.32 8.74 -7.41
N PRO A 124 -17.38 8.22 -8.04
CA PRO A 124 -18.71 8.22 -7.45
C PRO A 124 -18.86 7.15 -6.36
N ILE A 125 -19.55 7.51 -5.27
CA ILE A 125 -20.09 6.54 -4.31
C ILE A 125 -21.46 6.13 -4.83
N VAL A 126 -21.62 4.86 -5.21
CA VAL A 126 -22.79 4.36 -5.96
C VAL A 126 -23.76 3.51 -5.14
N GLY A 127 -23.45 3.30 -3.85
CA GLY A 127 -24.32 2.53 -2.97
C GLY A 127 -23.65 2.16 -1.66
N GLY A 128 -24.29 1.28 -0.91
CA GLY A 128 -23.77 0.78 0.36
C GLY A 128 -24.83 0.16 1.26
N HIS A 129 -24.40 -0.19 2.47
CA HIS A 129 -25.25 -0.67 3.55
C HIS A 129 -25.06 0.22 4.79
N SER A 130 -26.13 0.51 5.53
CA SER A 130 -26.04 1.41 6.67
C SER A 130 -26.94 1.04 7.84
N ASN A 131 -26.43 1.20 9.06
CA ASN A 131 -27.19 1.11 10.31
C ASN A 131 -26.72 2.17 11.31
N LEU A 132 -27.62 3.08 11.71
CA LEU A 132 -27.30 4.23 12.56
C LEU A 132 -27.76 4.02 14.02
N ARG A 133 -27.76 2.77 14.48
CA ARG A 133 -28.21 2.36 15.83
C ARG A 133 -27.31 1.27 16.42
N THR A 134 -26.00 1.51 16.43
CA THR A 134 -25.01 0.62 17.06
C THR A 134 -24.43 1.20 18.34
N ASP A 135 -23.62 0.42 19.06
CA ASP A 135 -22.89 0.85 20.25
C ASP A 135 -21.61 1.64 19.93
N ARG A 136 -21.03 1.42 18.74
CA ARG A 136 -19.82 2.09 18.26
C ARG A 136 -19.82 2.28 16.74
N PRO A 137 -19.04 3.24 16.20
CA PRO A 137 -18.92 3.41 14.76
C PRO A 137 -18.05 2.33 14.13
N GLN A 138 -18.41 1.91 12.92
CA GLN A 138 -17.67 0.95 12.09
C GLN A 138 -17.79 1.39 10.63
N LEU A 139 -16.68 1.31 9.90
CA LEU A 139 -16.63 1.75 8.51
C LEU A 139 -15.83 0.74 7.69
N ALA A 140 -16.40 0.35 6.56
CA ALA A 140 -15.69 -0.32 5.49
C ALA A 140 -16.11 0.27 4.14
N ALA A 141 -15.23 0.17 3.15
CA ALA A 141 -15.50 0.60 1.79
C ALA A 141 -14.90 -0.36 0.78
N SER A 142 -15.59 -0.55 -0.33
CA SER A 142 -15.18 -1.42 -1.43
C SER A 142 -15.16 -0.64 -2.73
N ILE A 143 -14.16 -0.86 -3.56
CA ILE A 143 -13.94 -0.13 -4.80
C ILE A 143 -13.85 -1.04 -6.01
N TRP A 144 -14.31 -0.55 -7.15
CA TRP A 144 -14.11 -1.17 -8.45
C TRP A 144 -13.26 -0.28 -9.33
N GLY A 145 -12.34 -0.89 -10.07
CA GLY A 145 -11.51 -0.22 -11.07
C GLY A 145 -11.27 -1.09 -12.29
N ARG A 146 -10.64 -0.50 -13.31
CA ARG A 146 -10.19 -1.24 -14.50
C ARG A 146 -8.73 -0.94 -14.80
N ALA A 147 -7.99 -1.95 -15.24
CA ALA A 147 -6.63 -1.82 -15.69
C ALA A 147 -6.45 -2.41 -17.09
N ARG A 148 -5.63 -1.77 -17.92
CA ARG A 148 -5.18 -2.31 -19.22
C ARG A 148 -3.89 -3.12 -19.06
N ALA A 149 -3.01 -2.65 -18.19
CA ALA A 149 -1.79 -3.33 -17.76
C ALA A 149 -1.76 -3.34 -16.23
N LEU A 150 -1.34 -4.46 -15.65
CA LEU A 150 -1.23 -4.58 -14.20
C LEU A 150 0.16 -4.18 -13.72
N ILE A 151 0.19 -3.55 -12.56
CA ILE A 151 1.36 -3.56 -11.67
C ILE A 151 1.00 -4.57 -10.59
N THR A 152 1.65 -5.72 -10.58
CA THR A 152 1.32 -6.82 -9.68
C THR A 152 2.47 -7.09 -8.73
N SER A 153 2.19 -7.52 -7.51
CA SER A 153 3.14 -7.75 -6.42
C SER A 153 3.97 -9.02 -6.59
N PHE A 154 3.68 -9.81 -7.62
CA PHE A 154 4.22 -11.16 -7.83
C PHE A 154 5.33 -11.22 -8.88
N ASP A 155 5.52 -10.14 -9.63
CA ASP A 155 6.36 -10.18 -10.83
C ASP A 155 7.74 -9.57 -10.60
N ALA A 156 8.10 -9.11 -9.39
CA ALA A 156 9.42 -8.54 -9.13
C ALA A 156 10.52 -9.60 -9.32
N ILE A 157 11.64 -9.24 -9.95
CA ILE A 157 12.73 -10.19 -10.20
C ILE A 157 14.09 -9.68 -9.71
N PRO A 158 15.03 -10.58 -9.35
CA PRO A 158 16.38 -10.20 -9.00
C PRO A 158 17.05 -9.34 -10.09
N GLY A 159 17.64 -8.21 -9.67
CA GLY A 159 18.24 -7.23 -10.57
C GLY A 159 17.37 -6.01 -10.87
N ASP A 160 16.07 -6.05 -10.54
CA ASP A 160 15.25 -4.84 -10.52
C ASP A 160 15.68 -3.90 -9.37
N VAL A 161 15.46 -2.61 -9.58
CA VAL A 161 15.65 -1.55 -8.58
C VAL A 161 14.35 -1.39 -7.78
N LEU A 162 14.46 -1.31 -6.45
CA LEU A 162 13.36 -0.95 -5.57
C LEU A 162 13.28 0.58 -5.49
N ILE A 163 12.12 1.13 -5.81
CA ILE A 163 11.85 2.57 -5.82
C ILE A 163 10.75 2.86 -4.78
N ALA A 164 10.97 3.83 -3.91
CA ALA A 164 9.93 4.41 -3.08
C ALA A 164 9.43 5.71 -3.72
N ALA A 165 8.20 5.69 -4.21
CA ALA A 165 7.51 6.85 -4.74
C ALA A 165 6.56 7.43 -3.70
N VAL A 166 6.81 8.63 -3.20
CA VAL A 166 6.06 9.22 -2.08
C VAL A 166 5.81 10.71 -2.30
N ASP A 167 4.65 11.17 -1.88
CA ASP A 167 4.36 12.60 -1.81
C ASP A 167 4.94 13.23 -0.53
N MET A 168 6.10 13.89 -0.69
CA MET A 168 6.83 14.51 0.42
C MET A 168 6.22 15.85 0.87
N ARG A 169 5.13 16.32 0.26
CA ARG A 169 4.45 17.57 0.63
C ARG A 169 3.55 17.43 1.85
N GLY A 170 3.34 16.21 2.34
CA GLY A 170 2.56 15.94 3.54
C GLY A 170 3.23 16.40 4.83
N HIS A 171 2.51 16.20 5.93
CA HIS A 171 3.02 16.47 7.28
C HIS A 171 2.31 15.57 8.29
N TYR A 172 2.91 15.31 9.46
CA TYR A 172 2.24 14.57 10.53
C TYR A 172 1.23 15.44 11.28
N PRO A 173 -0.04 15.01 11.41
CA PRO A 173 -1.00 15.64 12.31
C PRO A 173 -0.76 15.14 13.74
N GLY A 174 -0.09 15.95 14.56
CA GLY A 174 0.27 15.60 15.93
C GLY A 174 1.16 14.35 15.99
N ASP A 175 0.80 13.40 16.84
CA ASP A 175 1.56 12.16 17.06
C ASP A 175 1.14 11.01 16.14
N SER A 176 0.25 11.24 15.17
CA SER A 176 -0.19 10.21 14.22
C SER A 176 0.94 9.75 13.31
N ASP A 177 1.00 8.46 12.97
CA ASP A 177 1.90 7.92 11.94
C ASP A 177 1.33 8.01 10.51
N ASN A 178 0.19 8.69 10.34
CA ASN A 178 -0.33 9.03 9.03
C ASN A 178 0.38 10.30 8.52
N PHE A 179 0.82 10.28 7.26
CA PHE A 179 1.46 11.40 6.58
C PHE A 179 0.57 11.89 5.42
N PRO A 180 -0.51 12.64 5.72
CA PRO A 180 -1.42 13.18 4.73
C PRO A 180 -0.77 14.29 3.90
N ALA A 181 -0.69 14.07 2.60
CA ALA A 181 -0.33 15.07 1.59
C ALA A 181 -1.55 15.61 0.82
N PHE A 182 -2.75 15.10 1.11
CA PHE A 182 -3.98 15.54 0.46
C PHE A 182 -4.60 16.81 1.07
N LEU A 183 -4.22 17.16 2.31
CA LEU A 183 -4.80 18.30 3.02
C LEU A 183 -4.43 19.60 2.32
N GLY A 184 -5.44 20.33 1.82
CA GLY A 184 -5.23 21.56 1.07
C GLY A 184 -4.76 21.36 -0.38
N ALA A 185 -4.54 20.13 -0.83
CA ALA A 185 -4.20 19.84 -2.21
C ALA A 185 -5.44 20.01 -3.11
N PRO A 186 -5.30 20.66 -4.28
CA PRO A 186 -6.44 20.86 -5.15
C PRO A 186 -6.81 19.55 -5.89
N PRO A 187 -8.10 19.32 -6.19
CA PRO A 187 -8.59 18.06 -6.79
C PRO A 187 -7.83 17.59 -8.04
N GLU A 188 -7.48 18.49 -8.95
CA GLU A 188 -6.74 18.18 -10.17
C GLU A 188 -5.34 17.63 -9.91
N ARG A 189 -4.70 18.07 -8.81
CA ARG A 189 -3.41 17.56 -8.41
C ARG A 189 -3.53 16.13 -7.91
N LEU A 190 -4.45 15.89 -6.98
CA LEU A 190 -4.73 14.56 -6.43
C LEU A 190 -5.02 13.52 -7.53
N ARG A 191 -5.89 13.88 -8.49
CA ARG A 191 -6.25 13.00 -9.62
C ARG A 191 -5.07 12.73 -10.54
N GLY A 192 -4.30 13.76 -10.87
CA GLY A 192 -3.16 13.60 -11.76
C GLY A 192 -1.99 12.85 -11.09
N ASP A 193 -1.83 12.97 -9.78
CA ASP A 193 -0.79 12.25 -9.02
C ASP A 193 -1.10 10.75 -9.05
N LEU A 194 -2.35 10.34 -8.76
CA LEU A 194 -2.80 8.95 -8.87
C LEU A 194 -2.75 8.40 -10.30
N ALA A 195 -2.97 9.24 -11.31
CA ALA A 195 -2.93 8.82 -12.72
C ALA A 195 -1.54 8.35 -13.18
N LEU A 196 -0.46 8.70 -12.46
CA LEU A 196 0.88 8.23 -12.81
C LEU A 196 0.99 6.70 -12.80
N LEU A 197 0.36 6.01 -11.86
CA LEU A 197 0.52 4.56 -11.71
C LEU A 197 -0.04 3.78 -12.92
N PRO A 198 -1.29 3.99 -13.37
CA PRO A 198 -1.77 3.37 -14.61
C PRO A 198 -0.95 3.79 -15.84
N GLU A 199 -0.44 5.02 -15.91
CA GLU A 199 0.42 5.47 -17.01
C GLU A 199 1.78 4.76 -17.03
N LEU A 200 2.36 4.47 -15.86
CA LEU A 200 3.60 3.68 -15.73
C LEU A 200 3.38 2.23 -16.14
N ALA A 201 2.25 1.65 -15.74
CA ALA A 201 1.84 0.30 -16.11
C ALA A 201 1.70 0.17 -17.64
N GLU A 202 0.92 1.08 -18.25
CA GLU A 202 0.64 1.08 -19.69
C GLU A 202 1.90 1.38 -20.54
N ALA A 203 2.86 2.11 -19.99
CA ALA A 203 4.15 2.35 -20.62
C ALA A 203 5.15 1.18 -20.43
N GLY A 204 4.82 0.17 -19.64
CA GLY A 204 5.70 -0.97 -19.35
C GLY A 204 6.96 -0.61 -18.57
N LEU A 205 6.91 0.48 -17.78
CA LEU A 205 8.07 0.99 -17.04
C LEU A 205 8.27 0.30 -15.70
N VAL A 206 7.20 -0.24 -15.12
CA VAL A 206 7.21 -0.92 -13.81
C VAL A 206 6.89 -2.38 -14.01
N ARG A 207 7.60 -3.25 -13.30
CA ARG A 207 7.38 -4.69 -13.33
C ARG A 207 6.41 -5.14 -12.25
N ALA A 208 6.61 -4.63 -11.04
CA ALA A 208 5.83 -4.97 -9.87
C ALA A 208 5.73 -3.77 -8.93
N GLY A 209 4.76 -3.80 -8.02
CA GLY A 209 4.63 -2.75 -7.03
C GLY A 209 3.51 -3.00 -6.04
N LYS A 210 3.49 -2.17 -5.00
CA LYS A 210 2.46 -2.15 -3.95
C LYS A 210 2.22 -0.76 -3.38
N ASP A 211 1.02 -0.49 -2.89
CA ASP A 211 0.70 0.63 -2.02
C ASP A 211 1.42 0.52 -0.66
N ILE A 212 1.94 1.65 -0.16
CA ILE A 212 2.55 1.74 1.17
C ILE A 212 1.45 1.94 2.21
N SER A 213 0.98 0.84 2.80
CA SER A 213 -0.04 0.83 3.85
C SER A 213 0.54 1.07 5.27
N GLN A 214 -0.24 0.80 6.33
CA GLN A 214 0.15 1.02 7.74
C GLN A 214 1.49 0.37 8.16
N GLY A 215 1.92 -0.71 7.48
CA GLY A 215 3.24 -1.31 7.73
C GLY A 215 4.43 -0.45 7.26
N GLY A 216 4.16 0.68 6.59
CA GLY A 216 5.13 1.56 5.97
C GLY A 216 5.99 0.86 4.92
N ILE A 217 7.14 1.46 4.62
CA ILE A 217 8.14 0.90 3.68
C ILE A 217 8.55 -0.50 4.14
N ALA A 218 8.79 -0.68 5.44
CA ALA A 218 9.25 -1.94 6.01
C ALA A 218 8.28 -3.08 5.71
N GLY A 219 7.03 -2.97 6.20
CA GLY A 219 6.01 -4.00 6.03
C GLY A 219 5.62 -4.21 4.57
N THR A 220 5.61 -3.15 3.76
CA THR A 220 5.27 -3.25 2.33
C THR A 220 6.34 -3.97 1.54
N ALA A 221 7.62 -3.77 1.86
CA ALA A 221 8.71 -4.52 1.27
C ALA A 221 8.64 -6.02 1.63
N LEU A 222 8.24 -6.37 2.86
CA LEU A 222 8.03 -7.77 3.26
C LEU A 222 6.94 -8.43 2.41
N MET A 223 5.81 -7.76 2.20
CA MET A 223 4.72 -8.25 1.35
C MET A 223 5.18 -8.44 -0.10
N LEU A 224 5.84 -7.44 -0.68
CA LEU A 224 6.34 -7.51 -2.06
C LEU A 224 7.36 -8.65 -2.23
N ALA A 225 8.26 -8.82 -1.26
CA ALA A 225 9.27 -9.87 -1.28
C ALA A 225 8.66 -11.28 -1.26
N GLU A 226 7.68 -11.53 -0.39
CA GLU A 226 7.03 -12.84 -0.29
C GLU A 226 6.17 -13.12 -1.53
N CYS A 227 5.34 -12.17 -1.96
CA CYS A 227 4.50 -12.34 -3.16
C CYS A 227 5.35 -12.67 -4.40
N SER A 228 6.48 -12.01 -4.58
CA SER A 228 7.37 -12.28 -5.73
C SER A 228 8.35 -13.44 -5.49
N GLY A 229 8.43 -14.01 -4.29
CA GLY A 229 9.40 -15.07 -3.96
C GLY A 229 10.86 -14.62 -4.08
N VAL A 230 11.16 -13.38 -3.70
CA VAL A 230 12.48 -12.74 -3.85
C VAL A 230 13.03 -12.21 -2.52
N GLY A 231 14.32 -11.86 -2.52
CA GLY A 231 14.94 -11.06 -1.47
C GLY A 231 14.90 -9.58 -1.84
N ILE A 232 15.03 -8.71 -0.84
CA ILE A 232 15.12 -7.25 -1.04
C ILE A 232 16.22 -6.69 -0.15
N GLU A 233 17.10 -5.87 -0.73
CA GLU A 233 18.03 -5.06 0.05
C GLU A 233 17.60 -3.60 -0.01
N ILE A 234 17.28 -3.03 1.15
CA ILE A 234 16.89 -1.63 1.32
C ILE A 234 18.10 -0.85 1.85
N ASP A 235 18.55 0.13 1.07
CA ASP A 235 19.57 1.09 1.46
C ASP A 235 18.93 2.23 2.28
N THR A 236 19.16 2.22 3.59
CA THR A 236 18.61 3.22 4.51
C THR A 236 19.16 4.61 4.29
N ASP A 237 20.36 4.73 3.71
CA ASP A 237 21.00 6.02 3.44
C ASP A 237 20.41 6.68 2.18
N ALA A 238 19.73 5.89 1.33
CA ALA A 238 19.07 6.35 0.09
C ALA A 238 17.60 6.77 0.28
N ILE A 239 17.00 6.50 1.46
CA ILE A 239 15.59 6.81 1.71
C ILE A 239 15.42 8.32 1.94
N PRO A 240 14.57 9.02 1.15
CA PRO A 240 14.23 10.39 1.45
C PRO A 240 13.34 10.42 2.71
N VAL A 241 13.79 11.13 3.73
CA VAL A 241 13.09 11.27 5.01
C VAL A 241 12.59 12.70 5.16
N PRO A 242 11.32 12.94 5.55
CA PRO A 242 10.84 14.29 5.83
C PRO A 242 11.69 14.97 6.92
N GLU A 243 11.88 16.28 6.81
CA GLU A 243 12.68 17.06 7.77
C GLU A 243 12.16 16.85 9.21
N GLY A 244 13.08 16.68 10.17
CA GLY A 244 12.75 16.46 11.57
C GLY A 244 12.15 15.08 11.91
N THR A 245 12.05 14.16 10.93
CA THR A 245 11.49 12.82 11.14
C THR A 245 12.60 11.80 11.37
N ALA A 246 12.45 10.97 12.41
CA ALA A 246 13.34 9.83 12.62
C ALA A 246 13.08 8.75 11.56
N LEU A 247 14.15 8.17 10.98
CA LEU A 247 14.03 7.11 9.98
C LEU A 247 13.18 5.92 10.48
N SER A 248 13.31 5.55 11.75
CA SER A 248 12.51 4.46 12.34
C SER A 248 11.01 4.70 12.26
N ARG A 249 10.56 5.95 12.46
CA ARG A 249 9.15 6.35 12.29
C ARG A 249 8.76 6.35 10.82
N TRP A 250 9.59 6.92 9.95
CA TRP A 250 9.30 6.99 8.52
C TRP A 250 9.14 5.60 7.88
N MET A 251 9.95 4.62 8.29
CA MET A 251 9.89 3.24 7.81
C MET A 251 8.56 2.51 8.12
N VAL A 252 7.78 2.99 9.11
CA VAL A 252 6.47 2.45 9.51
C VAL A 252 5.32 3.46 9.33
N THR A 253 5.58 4.57 8.64
CA THR A 253 4.60 5.61 8.37
C THR A 253 3.65 5.19 7.25
N PHE A 254 2.39 5.59 7.37
CA PHE A 254 1.42 5.51 6.28
C PHE A 254 1.36 6.84 5.51
N PRO A 255 2.03 6.98 4.35
CA PRO A 255 1.84 8.14 3.48
C PRO A 255 0.49 8.07 2.77
N SER A 256 -0.22 9.19 2.65
CA SER A 256 -1.49 9.19 1.88
C SER A 256 -1.31 8.98 0.37
N PHE A 257 -0.08 9.11 -0.11
CA PHE A 257 0.36 8.75 -1.45
C PHE A 257 1.76 8.17 -1.33
N GLY A 258 1.87 6.84 -1.42
CA GLY A 258 3.16 6.16 -1.33
C GLY A 258 3.12 4.77 -1.97
N PHE A 259 4.11 4.45 -2.79
CA PHE A 259 4.18 3.18 -3.50
C PHE A 259 5.60 2.64 -3.48
N LEU A 260 5.75 1.32 -3.29
CA LEU A 260 6.98 0.62 -3.61
C LEU A 260 6.85 0.04 -5.02
N LEU A 261 7.81 0.35 -5.89
CA LEU A 261 7.84 -0.12 -7.28
C LEU A 261 9.14 -0.88 -7.54
N ALA A 262 9.06 -1.96 -8.30
CA ALA A 262 10.20 -2.69 -8.83
C ALA A 262 10.28 -2.46 -10.35
N ALA A 263 11.43 -1.98 -10.82
CA ALA A 263 11.65 -1.65 -12.22
C ALA A 263 13.06 -2.02 -12.69
N LYS A 264 13.25 -2.16 -14.00
CA LYS A 264 14.58 -2.39 -14.56
C LYS A 264 15.46 -1.15 -14.31
N PRO A 265 16.77 -1.30 -14.06
CA PRO A 265 17.67 -0.16 -13.86
C PRO A 265 17.61 0.90 -14.97
N GLY A 266 17.42 0.48 -16.23
CA GLY A 266 17.33 1.40 -17.37
C GLY A 266 16.06 2.25 -17.41
N ASP A 267 14.98 1.82 -16.75
CA ASP A 267 13.68 2.51 -16.74
C ASP A 267 13.57 3.52 -15.58
N VAL A 268 14.44 3.42 -14.56
CA VAL A 268 14.43 4.28 -13.37
C VAL A 268 14.44 5.77 -13.72
N PRO A 269 15.31 6.30 -14.61
CA PRO A 269 15.30 7.73 -14.93
C PRO A 269 13.98 8.21 -15.53
N ALA A 270 13.31 7.38 -16.32
CA ALA A 270 12.01 7.72 -16.91
C ALA A 270 10.89 7.74 -15.86
N ILE A 271 10.92 6.82 -14.90
CA ILE A 271 10.00 6.80 -13.75
C ILE A 271 10.21 8.07 -12.91
N GLN A 272 11.46 8.36 -12.54
CA GLN A 272 11.81 9.54 -11.75
C GLN A 272 11.38 10.83 -12.43
N ALA A 273 11.58 10.96 -13.74
CA ALA A 273 11.16 12.13 -14.50
C ALA A 273 9.64 12.36 -14.45
N ARG A 274 8.83 11.29 -14.50
CA ARG A 274 7.35 11.40 -14.43
C ARG A 274 6.86 11.84 -13.05
N PHE A 275 7.42 11.30 -11.97
CA PHE A 275 7.09 11.74 -10.62
C PHE A 275 7.61 13.17 -10.34
N ALA A 276 8.83 13.48 -10.76
CA ALA A 276 9.42 14.82 -10.59
C ALA A 276 8.64 15.90 -11.34
N ALA A 277 8.08 15.60 -12.52
CA ALA A 277 7.21 16.52 -13.26
C ALA A 277 5.92 16.92 -12.50
N ARG A 278 5.61 16.21 -11.40
CA ARG A 278 4.48 16.49 -10.50
C ARG A 278 4.91 16.88 -9.09
N ASP A 279 6.19 17.21 -8.90
CA ASP A 279 6.87 17.44 -7.62
C ASP A 279 6.71 16.29 -6.61
N LEU A 280 6.68 15.05 -7.10
CA LEU A 280 6.64 13.85 -6.28
C LEU A 280 8.03 13.22 -6.20
N SER A 281 8.37 12.62 -5.06
CA SER A 281 9.61 11.87 -4.91
C SER A 281 9.45 10.48 -5.50
N ALA A 282 10.46 10.01 -6.24
CA ALA A 282 10.64 8.61 -6.62
C ALA A 282 12.12 8.25 -6.43
N ALA A 283 12.45 7.71 -5.27
CA ALA A 283 13.83 7.44 -4.89
C ALA A 283 14.17 5.96 -5.10
N PRO A 284 15.26 5.62 -5.81
CA PRO A 284 15.79 4.26 -5.80
C PRO A 284 16.39 3.98 -4.41
N ILE A 285 15.69 3.19 -3.62
CA ILE A 285 16.03 2.93 -2.20
C ILE A 285 16.63 1.54 -1.99
N GLY A 286 16.86 0.78 -3.05
CA GLY A 286 17.31 -0.60 -2.90
C GLY A 286 17.27 -1.41 -4.18
N ARG A 287 17.41 -2.72 -4.02
CA ARG A 287 17.39 -3.68 -5.13
C ARG A 287 16.70 -4.97 -4.75
N ILE A 288 16.07 -5.58 -5.75
CA ILE A 288 15.53 -6.93 -5.65
C ILE A 288 16.67 -7.93 -5.85
N THR A 289 16.78 -8.92 -4.97
CA THR A 289 17.86 -9.90 -4.93
C THR A 289 17.32 -11.33 -4.98
N ARG A 290 18.21 -12.31 -5.22
CA ARG A 290 17.86 -13.73 -5.07
C ARG A 290 17.77 -14.08 -3.59
N GLY A 291 16.85 -14.99 -3.25
CA GLY A 291 16.64 -15.46 -1.87
C GLY A 291 15.26 -15.04 -1.35
N SER A 292 15.12 -14.97 -0.04
CA SER A 292 13.85 -14.68 0.67
C SER A 292 13.98 -13.61 1.75
N ALA A 293 15.20 -13.13 1.99
CA ALA A 293 15.48 -12.18 3.05
C ALA A 293 15.22 -10.74 2.57
N VAL A 294 14.48 -9.98 3.39
CA VAL A 294 14.48 -8.53 3.33
C VAL A 294 15.53 -8.02 4.31
N MET A 295 16.52 -7.29 3.81
CA MET A 295 17.63 -6.75 4.57
C MET A 295 17.63 -5.23 4.55
N LEU A 296 18.04 -4.63 5.66
CA LEU A 296 18.44 -3.23 5.74
C LEU A 296 19.95 -3.13 5.58
N CYS A 297 20.40 -2.16 4.80
CA CYS A 297 21.80 -1.86 4.52
C CYS A 297 22.03 -0.36 4.74
N GLY A 298 23.16 0.02 5.34
CA GLY A 298 23.50 1.42 5.54
C GLY A 298 24.74 1.58 6.39
N SER A 299 25.53 2.63 6.15
CA SER A 299 26.75 2.91 6.91
C SER A 299 27.74 1.72 6.99
N GLY A 300 27.81 0.89 5.95
CA GLY A 300 28.67 -0.30 5.88
C GLY A 300 28.19 -1.52 6.67
N ALA A 301 27.03 -1.45 7.32
CA ALA A 301 26.39 -2.55 8.04
C ALA A 301 25.19 -3.11 7.27
N ARG A 302 24.84 -4.36 7.60
CA ARG A 302 23.63 -5.03 7.08
C ARG A 302 22.96 -5.83 8.19
N ALA A 303 21.63 -5.85 8.20
CA ALA A 303 20.84 -6.67 9.12
C ALA A 303 19.57 -7.18 8.44
N THR A 304 19.20 -8.43 8.73
CA THR A 304 17.95 -9.02 8.28
C THR A 304 16.78 -8.39 9.02
N LEU A 305 15.83 -7.83 8.28
CA LEU A 305 14.54 -7.40 8.81
C LEU A 305 13.62 -8.62 8.98
N TRP A 306 13.53 -9.45 7.93
CA TRP A 306 12.68 -10.63 7.90
C TRP A 306 13.16 -11.62 6.82
N ASP A 307 12.85 -12.90 6.99
CA ASP A 307 13.07 -13.93 5.98
C ASP A 307 11.79 -14.75 5.80
N HIS A 308 11.11 -14.57 4.67
CA HIS A 308 9.81 -15.19 4.44
C HIS A 308 9.87 -16.71 4.21
N ALA A 309 11.04 -17.27 3.89
CA ALA A 309 11.23 -18.72 3.82
C ALA A 309 11.34 -19.36 5.21
N ALA A 310 11.94 -18.64 6.16
CA ALA A 310 12.03 -19.10 7.56
C ALA A 310 10.72 -18.84 8.31
N GLN A 311 10.07 -17.71 8.01
CA GLN A 311 8.84 -17.28 8.66
C GLN A 311 7.93 -16.60 7.63
N PRO A 312 6.92 -17.28 7.08
CA PRO A 312 5.95 -16.66 6.18
C PRO A 312 5.33 -15.40 6.80
N TYR A 313 5.13 -14.36 6.01
CA TYR A 313 4.63 -13.07 6.47
C TYR A 313 3.14 -12.90 6.13
N LEU A 314 2.75 -13.16 4.88
CA LEU A 314 1.36 -13.24 4.42
C LEU A 314 0.82 -14.67 4.42
N GLY A 315 1.68 -15.69 4.34
CA GLY A 315 1.28 -17.10 4.34
C GLY A 315 0.63 -17.56 3.03
N LEU A 316 0.88 -16.84 1.93
CA LEU A 316 0.19 -17.04 0.64
C LEU A 316 0.96 -17.91 -0.34
N ALA A 317 2.25 -18.16 -0.06
CA ALA A 317 3.07 -19.03 -0.88
C ALA A 317 2.48 -20.45 -0.93
N PRO A 318 2.58 -21.17 -2.07
CA PRO A 318 2.10 -22.54 -2.17
C PRO A 318 2.79 -23.40 -1.11
N ALA A 319 2.04 -24.31 -0.48
CA ALA A 319 2.64 -25.29 0.40
C ALA A 319 3.75 -26.04 -0.38
N PRO A 320 4.94 -26.25 0.21
CA PRO A 320 5.96 -27.07 -0.42
C PRO A 320 5.34 -28.39 -0.83
N GLU A 321 5.52 -28.83 -2.08
CA GLU A 321 5.10 -30.18 -2.46
C GLU A 321 5.70 -31.17 -1.45
N PRO A 322 4.91 -32.08 -0.87
CA PRO A 322 5.45 -33.09 0.02
C PRO A 322 6.54 -33.81 -0.76
N ALA A 323 7.78 -33.76 -0.24
CA ALA A 323 8.90 -34.48 -0.81
C ALA A 323 8.44 -35.92 -1.03
N HIS A 324 8.41 -36.35 -2.29
CA HIS A 324 7.86 -37.65 -2.69
C HIS A 324 8.28 -38.73 -1.70
N ALA A 325 7.30 -39.34 -1.04
CA ALA A 325 7.48 -40.48 -0.14
C ALA A 325 7.84 -41.74 -0.92
#